data_AF-A0A7S3KHX2-F1
#
_entry.id   AF-A0A7S3KHX2-F1
#
_cell.length_a   1.000
_cell.length_b   1.000
_cell.length_c   1.000
_cell.angle_alpha   90.00
_cell.angle_beta   90.00
_cell.angle_gamma   90.00
#
_symmetry.space_group_name_H-M   'P 1'
#
loop_
_entity.id
_entity.type
_entity.pdbx_description
1 polymer ?
#
loop_
_entity_poly.entity_id
_entity_poly.type
_entity_poly.pdbx_seq_one_letter_code
_entity_poly.pdbx_strand_id
1 'polypeptide(L)'
;GDQLKEFQRNLFYSAILVPFRSYEYSIKKGKKLKQEKVHSYVMYESLKQPNKSKNFAAGCLDNLDRLIELANQEHFNTLEIGLFVKQLGDLVHPTILLAICLESFGIYFHDPEAELEKEKIDEFVEKYQQFYAKMIEAKVNNAHKIKPLLNGKDLMTLYHIKGGAVLKILVEEVFKWQILNPDGTKDDLSEYMLSKKDEFINR
;
A
#
# COMPACT_ATOMS: atom_id res chain seq x y z
N GLY A 1 1.67 -13.44 -22.64
CA GLY A 1 0.54 -14.29 -22.24
C GLY A 1 -0.61 -13.44 -21.71
N ASP A 2 -1.78 -14.03 -21.47
CA ASP A 2 -3.00 -13.30 -21.10
C ASP A 2 -2.89 -12.49 -19.80
N GLN A 3 -2.08 -12.97 -18.85
CA GLN A 3 -1.79 -12.24 -17.60
C GLN A 3 -1.11 -10.89 -17.85
N LEU A 4 -0.16 -10.83 -18.78
CA LEU A 4 0.53 -9.57 -19.13
C LEU A 4 -0.44 -8.58 -19.78
N LYS A 5 -1.31 -9.06 -20.68
CA LYS A 5 -2.34 -8.23 -21.32
C LYS A 5 -3.32 -7.67 -20.29
N GLU A 6 -3.73 -8.50 -19.33
CA GLU A 6 -4.59 -8.08 -18.23
C GLU A 6 -3.91 -7.01 -17.35
N PHE A 7 -2.64 -7.23 -16.98
CA PHE A 7 -1.86 -6.26 -16.22
C PHE A 7 -1.76 -4.92 -16.95
N GLN A 8 -1.34 -4.93 -18.22
CA GLN A 8 -1.22 -3.72 -19.04
C GLN A 8 -2.54 -2.97 -19.17
N ARG A 9 -3.64 -3.69 -19.40
CA ARG A 9 -4.99 -3.10 -19.47
C ARG A 9 -5.38 -2.44 -18.14
N ASN A 10 -5.14 -3.11 -17.02
CA ASN A 10 -5.49 -2.56 -15.71
C ASN A 10 -4.63 -1.34 -15.34
N LEU A 11 -3.34 -1.37 -15.68
CA LEU A 11 -2.44 -0.23 -15.50
C LEU A 11 -2.87 0.95 -16.36
N PHE A 12 -3.24 0.71 -17.63
CA PHE A 12 -3.77 1.73 -18.53
C PHE A 12 -5.03 2.40 -17.97
N TYR A 13 -6.02 1.62 -17.50
CA TYR A 13 -7.21 2.20 -16.86
C TYR A 13 -6.88 3.01 -15.61
N SER A 14 -5.88 2.57 -14.84
CA SER A 14 -5.47 3.32 -13.66
C SER A 14 -4.83 4.65 -14.07
N ALA A 15 -3.95 4.64 -15.08
CA ALA A 15 -3.26 5.83 -15.59
C ALA A 15 -4.22 6.91 -16.10
N ILE A 16 -5.22 6.54 -16.91
CA ILE A 16 -6.21 7.51 -17.43
C ILE A 16 -7.10 8.11 -16.32
N LEU A 17 -7.17 7.46 -15.16
CA LEU A 17 -7.98 7.89 -14.01
C LEU A 17 -7.18 8.65 -12.94
N VAL A 18 -5.85 8.72 -13.07
CA VAL A 18 -4.98 9.47 -12.15
C VAL A 18 -5.43 10.92 -11.93
N PRO A 19 -5.88 11.68 -12.96
CA PRO A 19 -6.38 13.04 -12.74
C PRO A 19 -7.61 13.12 -11.83
N PHE A 20 -8.38 12.03 -11.70
CA PHE A 20 -9.60 11.96 -10.90
C PHE A 20 -9.41 11.30 -9.53
N ARG A 21 -8.17 10.94 -9.16
CA ARG A 21 -7.89 10.14 -7.93
C ARG A 21 -8.34 10.81 -6.63
N SER A 22 -8.28 12.13 -6.58
CA SER A 22 -8.70 12.92 -5.41
C SER A 22 -10.18 13.32 -5.45
N TYR A 23 -10.88 13.07 -6.57
CA TYR A 23 -12.27 13.51 -6.74
C TYR A 23 -13.24 12.52 -6.12
N GLU A 24 -14.19 13.08 -5.38
CA GLU A 24 -15.27 12.35 -4.71
C GLU A 24 -16.62 12.91 -5.13
N TYR A 25 -17.63 12.07 -5.07
CA TYR A 25 -19.01 12.47 -5.32
C TYR A 25 -19.95 11.75 -4.35
N SER A 26 -21.09 12.39 -4.09
CA SER A 26 -22.05 11.90 -3.12
C SER A 26 -23.21 11.18 -3.81
N ILE A 27 -23.48 9.93 -3.41
CA ILE A 27 -24.68 9.19 -3.82
C ILE A 27 -25.61 9.03 -2.62
N LYS A 28 -26.92 9.18 -2.85
CA LYS A 28 -27.95 8.74 -1.91
C LYS A 28 -28.10 7.22 -1.99
N LYS A 29 -27.75 6.50 -0.92
CA LYS A 29 -28.00 5.06 -0.77
C LYS A 29 -29.02 4.86 0.36
N GLY A 30 -30.29 4.77 -0.03
CA GLY A 30 -31.40 4.82 0.92
C GLY A 30 -31.48 6.19 1.62
N LYS A 31 -31.49 6.21 2.95
CA LYS A 31 -31.55 7.45 3.76
C LYS A 31 -30.19 8.10 4.02
N LYS A 32 -29.08 7.45 3.66
CA LYS A 32 -27.71 7.96 3.94
C LYS A 32 -27.06 8.50 2.67
N LEU A 33 -26.32 9.59 2.83
CA LEU A 33 -25.39 10.08 1.82
C LEU A 33 -24.08 9.31 1.99
N LYS A 34 -23.59 8.70 0.92
CA LYS A 34 -22.29 8.01 0.88
C LYS A 34 -21.36 8.74 -0.07
N GLN A 35 -20.15 9.04 0.37
CA GLN A 35 -19.07 9.49 -0.51
C GLN A 35 -18.49 8.28 -1.25
N GLU A 36 -18.29 8.45 -2.55
CA GLU A 36 -17.68 7.46 -3.44
C GLU A 36 -16.60 8.16 -4.28
N LYS A 37 -15.58 7.41 -4.68
CA LYS A 37 -14.51 7.91 -5.54
C LYS A 37 -14.96 8.00 -6.99
N VAL A 38 -14.60 9.09 -7.69
CA VAL A 38 -14.95 9.28 -9.11
C VAL A 38 -14.31 8.19 -9.99
N HIS A 39 -13.05 7.85 -9.76
CA HIS A 39 -12.39 6.78 -10.52
C HIS A 39 -13.11 5.43 -10.38
N SER A 40 -13.66 5.12 -9.21
CA SER A 40 -14.49 3.94 -9.01
C SER A 40 -15.75 4.02 -9.87
N TYR A 41 -16.49 5.13 -9.84
CA TYR A 41 -17.68 5.30 -10.69
C TYR A 41 -17.38 5.08 -12.18
N VAL A 42 -16.32 5.69 -12.70
CA VAL A 42 -15.93 5.52 -14.12
C VAL A 42 -15.64 4.06 -14.44
N MET A 43 -14.96 3.34 -13.54
CA MET A 43 -14.68 1.91 -13.71
C MET A 43 -15.95 1.04 -13.65
N TYR A 44 -16.93 1.40 -12.80
CA TYR A 44 -18.18 0.66 -12.61
C TYR A 44 -19.20 0.92 -13.73
N GLU A 45 -19.53 2.19 -13.97
CA GLU A 45 -20.69 2.59 -14.75
C GLU A 45 -20.32 2.96 -16.19
N SER A 46 -19.21 3.65 -16.39
CA SER A 46 -18.79 4.13 -17.72
C SER A 46 -18.06 3.03 -18.50
N LEU A 47 -17.01 2.47 -17.91
CA LEU A 47 -16.16 1.47 -18.57
C LEU A 47 -16.66 0.03 -18.36
N LYS A 48 -17.57 -0.20 -17.41
CA LYS A 48 -18.20 -1.51 -17.11
C LYS A 48 -17.20 -2.66 -16.96
N GLN A 49 -16.07 -2.41 -16.29
CA GLN A 49 -15.00 -3.41 -16.16
C GLN A 49 -15.37 -4.55 -15.19
N PRO A 50 -14.63 -5.68 -15.19
CA PRO A 50 -14.77 -6.71 -14.16
C PRO A 50 -14.23 -6.24 -12.80
N ASN A 51 -14.77 -6.76 -11.69
CA ASN A 51 -14.36 -6.37 -10.32
C ASN A 51 -12.85 -6.47 -10.07
N LYS A 52 -12.17 -7.45 -10.67
CA LYS A 52 -10.71 -7.59 -10.57
C LYS A 52 -9.96 -6.35 -11.08
N SER A 53 -10.35 -5.84 -12.25
CA SER A 53 -9.78 -4.61 -12.83
C SER A 53 -10.13 -3.37 -12.01
N LYS A 54 -11.33 -3.32 -11.43
CA LYS A 54 -11.76 -2.21 -10.56
C LYS A 54 -10.93 -2.13 -9.29
N ASN A 55 -10.80 -3.27 -8.60
CA ASN A 55 -10.05 -3.36 -7.35
C ASN A 55 -8.57 -3.07 -7.57
N PHE A 56 -8.01 -3.48 -8.72
CA PHE A 56 -6.66 -3.10 -9.12
C PHE A 56 -6.51 -1.59 -9.24
N ALA A 57 -7.38 -0.94 -10.04
CA ALA A 57 -7.29 0.50 -10.28
C ALA A 57 -7.55 1.32 -9.01
N ALA A 58 -8.61 1.00 -8.27
CA ALA A 58 -8.91 1.65 -6.99
C ALA A 58 -7.77 1.47 -5.99
N GLY A 59 -7.26 0.24 -5.83
CA GLY A 59 -6.15 -0.04 -4.93
C GLY A 59 -4.88 0.76 -5.26
N CYS A 60 -4.53 0.92 -6.54
CA CYS A 60 -3.39 1.75 -6.91
C CYS A 60 -3.68 3.24 -6.69
N LEU A 61 -4.84 3.74 -7.13
CA LEU A 61 -5.18 5.17 -7.08
C LEU A 61 -5.39 5.68 -5.65
N ASP A 62 -6.04 4.90 -4.79
CA ASP A 62 -6.28 5.23 -3.38
C ASP A 62 -4.99 5.32 -2.57
N ASN A 63 -3.91 4.69 -3.04
CA ASN A 63 -2.61 4.62 -2.35
C ASN A 63 -1.50 5.39 -3.07
N LEU A 64 -1.78 6.03 -4.21
CA LEU A 64 -0.78 6.65 -5.06
C LEU A 64 -0.09 7.82 -4.37
N ASP A 65 -0.85 8.77 -3.83
CA ASP A 65 -0.29 9.95 -3.17
C ASP A 65 0.54 9.55 -1.94
N ARG A 66 0.08 8.53 -1.21
CA ARG A 66 0.82 7.99 -0.06
C ARG A 66 2.13 7.34 -0.47
N LEU A 67 2.16 6.61 -1.59
CA LEU A 67 3.40 6.03 -2.12
C LEU A 67 4.40 7.12 -2.49
N ILE A 68 3.95 8.19 -3.13
CA ILE A 68 4.78 9.34 -3.51
C ILE A 68 5.34 10.04 -2.27
N GLU A 69 4.50 10.25 -1.24
CA GLU A 69 4.93 10.82 0.04
C GLU A 69 6.06 9.98 0.66
N LEU A 70 5.88 8.66 0.74
CA LEU A 70 6.89 7.74 1.28
C LEU A 70 8.19 7.73 0.47
N ALA A 71 8.09 7.79 -0.86
CA ALA A 71 9.26 7.82 -1.74
C ALA A 71 10.07 9.12 -1.63
N ASN A 72 9.42 10.22 -1.23
CA ASN A 72 10.04 11.53 -1.06
C ASN A 72 10.51 11.81 0.38
N GLN A 73 10.36 10.85 1.31
CA GLN A 73 10.87 11.00 2.67
C GLN A 73 12.40 11.12 2.69
N GLU A 74 12.92 12.08 3.47
CA GLU A 74 14.36 12.24 3.68
C GLU A 74 14.98 11.02 4.38
N HIS A 75 14.22 10.39 5.29
CA HIS A 75 14.64 9.22 6.05
C HIS A 75 13.71 8.04 5.77
N PHE A 76 14.32 6.89 5.47
CA PHE A 76 13.57 5.66 5.19
C PHE A 76 13.01 5.07 6.49
N ASN A 77 11.69 5.13 6.66
CA ASN A 77 11.00 4.55 7.82
C ASN A 77 10.55 3.12 7.53
N THR A 78 11.38 2.15 7.94
CA THR A 78 11.14 0.71 7.71
C THR A 78 9.76 0.24 8.18
N LEU A 79 9.30 0.69 9.36
CA LEU A 79 8.03 0.25 9.91
C LEU A 79 6.85 0.76 9.07
N GLU A 80 6.84 2.06 8.80
CA GLU A 80 5.78 2.72 8.06
C GLU A 80 5.67 2.17 6.63
N ILE A 81 6.81 2.01 5.95
CA ILE A 81 6.88 1.46 4.60
C ILE A 81 6.50 -0.03 4.60
N GLY A 82 6.96 -0.81 5.59
CA GLY A 82 6.58 -2.22 5.71
C GLY A 82 5.09 -2.41 5.95
N LEU A 83 4.47 -1.58 6.77
CA LEU A 83 3.01 -1.59 6.98
C LEU A 83 2.26 -1.19 5.70
N PHE A 84 2.77 -0.18 4.99
CA PHE A 84 2.21 0.23 3.71
C PHE A 84 2.28 -0.90 2.66
N VAL A 85 3.43 -1.56 2.51
CA VAL A 85 3.60 -2.71 1.61
C VAL A 85 2.71 -3.87 2.04
N LYS A 86 2.53 -4.11 3.35
CA LYS A 86 1.61 -5.13 3.87
C LYS A 86 0.17 -4.85 3.47
N GLN A 87 -0.27 -3.60 3.55
CA GLN A 87 -1.62 -3.19 3.17
C GLN A 87 -1.83 -3.24 1.65
N LEU A 88 -0.86 -2.76 0.88
CA LEU A 88 -0.98 -2.62 -0.57
C LEU A 88 -0.78 -3.94 -1.32
N GLY A 89 0.02 -4.86 -0.77
CA GLY A 89 0.21 -6.19 -1.32
C GLY A 89 0.92 -6.21 -2.67
N ASP A 90 0.39 -7.01 -3.60
CA ASP A 90 0.92 -7.13 -4.97
C ASP A 90 0.76 -5.84 -5.80
N LEU A 91 0.04 -4.83 -5.28
CA LEU A 91 -0.17 -3.56 -5.97
C LEU A 91 0.99 -2.55 -5.79
N VAL A 92 2.03 -2.86 -5.02
CA VAL A 92 3.19 -1.95 -4.83
C VAL A 92 3.83 -1.59 -6.17
N HIS A 93 4.18 -2.59 -6.98
CA HIS A 93 4.80 -2.37 -8.29
C HIS A 93 3.96 -1.55 -9.27
N PRO A 94 2.68 -1.87 -9.52
CA PRO A 94 1.87 -1.03 -10.41
C PRO A 94 1.64 0.37 -9.84
N THR A 95 1.59 0.55 -8.52
CA THR A 95 1.47 1.89 -7.92
C THR A 95 2.74 2.72 -8.12
N ILE A 96 3.93 2.10 -8.03
CA ILE A 96 5.21 2.75 -8.40
C ILE A 96 5.20 3.19 -9.87
N LEU A 97 4.75 2.32 -10.78
CA LEU A 97 4.65 2.67 -12.21
C LEU A 97 3.72 3.86 -12.43
N LEU A 98 2.58 3.91 -11.74
CA LEU A 98 1.67 5.07 -11.81
C LEU A 98 2.29 6.33 -11.23
N ALA A 99 3.12 6.23 -10.19
CA ALA A 99 3.80 7.37 -9.61
C ALA A 99 4.81 7.98 -10.59
N ILE A 100 5.61 7.13 -11.27
CA ILE A 100 6.48 7.54 -12.37
C ILE A 100 5.65 8.22 -13.47
N CYS A 101 4.54 7.61 -13.91
CA CYS A 101 3.67 8.19 -14.93
C CYS A 101 3.12 9.56 -14.53
N LEU A 102 2.66 9.71 -13.29
CA LEU A 102 2.09 10.97 -12.79
C LEU A 102 3.14 12.08 -12.74
N GLU A 103 4.31 11.81 -12.18
CA GLU A 103 5.37 12.82 -12.07
C GLU A 103 5.93 13.18 -13.45
N SER A 104 6.06 12.21 -14.36
CA SER A 104 6.42 12.46 -15.76
C SER A 104 5.36 13.28 -16.49
N PHE A 105 4.07 13.05 -16.22
CA PHE A 105 2.97 13.80 -16.83
C PHE A 105 2.88 15.25 -16.34
N GLY A 106 3.28 15.52 -15.09
CA GLY A 106 3.35 16.87 -14.56
C GLY A 106 4.21 17.80 -15.43
N ILE A 107 5.28 17.28 -16.04
CA ILE A 107 6.13 18.01 -16.99
C ILE A 107 5.31 18.47 -18.20
N TYR A 108 4.61 17.54 -18.85
CA TYR A 108 3.80 17.82 -20.05
C TYR A 108 2.63 18.77 -19.82
N PHE A 109 2.02 18.74 -18.63
CA PHE A 109 0.87 19.58 -18.35
C PHE A 109 1.24 21.07 -18.27
N HIS A 110 2.47 21.38 -17.88
CA HIS A 110 2.96 22.76 -17.76
C HIS A 110 3.53 23.31 -19.07
N ASP A 111 3.97 22.45 -19.98
CA ASP A 111 4.45 22.83 -21.31
C ASP A 111 4.13 21.72 -22.33
N PRO A 112 3.02 21.87 -23.09
CA PRO A 112 2.64 20.90 -24.13
C PRO A 112 3.64 20.80 -25.30
N GLU A 113 4.53 21.78 -25.45
CA GLU A 113 5.59 21.82 -26.44
C GLU A 113 6.92 21.28 -25.88
N ALA A 114 7.00 21.04 -24.56
CA ALA A 114 8.16 20.39 -23.96
C ALA A 114 8.30 18.97 -24.52
N GLU A 115 9.42 18.74 -25.21
CA GLU A 115 9.90 17.40 -25.41
C GLU A 115 10.13 16.78 -24.04
N LEU A 116 9.64 15.56 -23.84
CA LEU A 116 9.93 14.79 -22.65
C LEU A 116 11.42 14.48 -22.67
N GLU A 117 12.19 15.36 -22.04
CA GLU A 117 13.61 15.18 -21.83
C GLU A 117 13.77 13.83 -21.13
N LYS A 118 14.38 12.89 -21.86
CA LYS A 118 14.57 11.53 -21.37
C LYS A 118 15.27 11.53 -20.01
N GLU A 119 16.17 12.48 -19.81
CA GLU A 119 16.89 12.75 -18.58
C GLU A 119 15.95 12.93 -17.38
N LYS A 120 14.85 13.68 -17.52
CA LYS A 120 13.88 13.90 -16.43
C LYS A 120 13.06 12.65 -16.10
N ILE A 121 12.74 11.85 -17.12
CA ILE A 121 12.09 10.54 -16.88
C ILE A 121 13.06 9.62 -16.14
N ASP A 122 14.32 9.61 -16.56
CA ASP A 122 15.37 8.79 -15.97
C ASP A 122 15.57 9.17 -14.48
N GLU A 123 15.48 10.46 -14.12
CA GLU A 123 15.48 10.91 -12.72
C GLU A 123 14.33 10.31 -11.90
N PHE A 124 13.09 10.33 -12.40
CA PHE A 124 11.97 9.71 -11.70
C PHE A 124 12.12 8.20 -11.59
N VAL A 125 12.55 7.54 -12.68
CA VAL A 125 12.81 6.09 -12.68
C VAL A 125 13.87 5.74 -11.65
N GLU A 126 14.97 6.48 -11.60
CA GLU A 126 16.05 6.29 -10.63
C GLU A 126 15.55 6.48 -9.19
N LYS A 127 14.77 7.54 -8.92
CA LYS A 127 14.18 7.79 -7.59
C LYS A 127 13.40 6.58 -7.09
N TYR A 128 12.48 6.04 -7.89
CA TYR A 128 11.68 4.89 -7.45
C TYR A 128 12.45 3.57 -7.45
N GLN A 129 13.48 3.42 -8.29
CA GLN A 129 14.39 2.28 -8.21
C GLN A 129 15.17 2.29 -6.89
N GLN A 130 15.71 3.45 -6.49
CA GLN A 130 16.40 3.62 -5.20
C GLN A 130 15.44 3.38 -4.02
N PHE A 131 14.21 3.91 -4.08
CA PHE A 131 13.19 3.65 -3.07
C PHE A 131 12.87 2.15 -2.93
N TYR A 132 12.69 1.45 -4.05
CA TYR A 132 12.42 0.02 -4.05
C TYR A 132 13.65 -0.80 -3.60
N ALA A 133 14.87 -0.38 -3.95
CA ALA A 133 16.10 -1.00 -3.46
C ALA A 133 16.19 -0.93 -1.94
N LYS A 134 15.90 0.23 -1.33
CA LYS A 134 15.83 0.37 0.13
C LYS A 134 14.79 -0.56 0.76
N MET A 135 13.65 -0.81 0.09
CA MET A 135 12.67 -1.80 0.57
C MET A 135 13.22 -3.23 0.57
N ILE A 136 14.04 -3.58 -0.43
CA ILE A 136 14.69 -4.90 -0.50
C ILE A 136 15.73 -5.02 0.62
N GLU A 137 16.59 -4.01 0.79
CA GLU A 137 17.63 -3.97 1.83
C GLU A 137 17.01 -4.11 3.23
N ALA A 138 15.90 -3.40 3.48
CA ALA A 138 15.15 -3.49 4.73
C ALA A 138 14.26 -4.75 4.83
N LYS A 139 14.25 -5.63 3.82
CA LYS A 139 13.43 -6.87 3.75
C LYS A 139 11.90 -6.64 3.88
N VAL A 140 11.41 -5.45 3.50
CA VAL A 140 9.99 -5.08 3.60
C VAL A 140 9.23 -5.14 2.28
N ASN A 141 9.93 -5.32 1.14
CA ASN A 141 9.31 -5.36 -0.20
C ASN A 141 8.23 -6.46 -0.38
N ASN A 142 8.24 -7.49 0.48
CA ASN A 142 7.24 -8.56 0.51
C ASN A 142 6.48 -8.63 1.85
N ALA A 143 6.33 -7.51 2.58
CA ALA A 143 5.71 -7.50 3.91
C ALA A 143 4.28 -8.10 3.95
N HIS A 144 3.54 -8.06 2.84
CA HIS A 144 2.23 -8.70 2.71
C HIS A 144 2.27 -10.25 2.76
N LYS A 145 3.44 -10.86 2.52
CA LYS A 145 3.67 -12.31 2.59
C LYS A 145 4.18 -12.78 3.95
N ILE A 146 4.50 -11.87 4.86
CA ILE A 146 4.98 -12.22 6.21
C ILE A 146 3.88 -13.00 6.93
N LYS A 147 4.21 -14.22 7.35
CA LYS A 147 3.37 -15.02 8.24
C LYS A 147 3.65 -14.63 9.69
N PRO A 148 2.61 -14.47 10.53
CA PRO A 148 2.82 -14.13 11.93
C PRO A 148 3.53 -15.29 12.66
N LEU A 149 4.60 -14.98 13.40
CA LEU A 149 5.32 -15.94 14.25
C LEU A 149 4.47 -16.40 15.45
N LEU A 150 3.65 -15.49 15.98
CA LEU A 150 2.61 -15.78 16.97
C LEU A 150 1.24 -15.52 16.35
N ASN A 151 0.43 -16.57 16.19
CA ASN A 151 -0.94 -16.42 15.73
C ASN A 151 -1.89 -16.08 16.89
N GLY A 152 -3.17 -15.86 16.59
CA GLY A 152 -4.15 -15.48 17.61
C GLY A 152 -4.29 -16.50 18.76
N LYS A 153 -4.12 -17.80 18.50
CA LYS A 153 -4.15 -18.83 19.56
C LYS A 153 -2.89 -18.80 20.42
N ASP A 154 -1.73 -18.59 19.80
CA ASP A 154 -0.48 -18.42 20.54
C ASP A 154 -0.59 -17.22 21.49
N LEU A 155 -1.09 -16.08 21.00
CA LEU A 155 -1.26 -14.86 21.80
C LEU A 155 -2.29 -15.02 22.92
N MET A 156 -3.43 -15.66 22.66
CA MET A 156 -4.41 -15.97 23.72
C MET A 156 -3.81 -16.83 24.83
N THR A 157 -2.96 -17.79 24.46
CA THR A 157 -2.25 -18.66 25.42
C THR A 157 -1.19 -17.88 26.19
N LEU A 158 -0.37 -17.09 25.49
CA LEU A 158 0.73 -16.30 26.05
C LEU A 158 0.24 -15.25 27.07
N TYR A 159 -0.91 -14.64 26.81
CA TYR A 159 -1.48 -13.59 27.66
C TYR A 159 -2.61 -14.09 28.59
N HIS A 160 -3.03 -15.35 28.47
CA HIS A 160 -4.19 -15.91 29.19
C HIS A 160 -5.51 -15.13 28.96
N ILE A 161 -5.74 -14.67 27.73
CA ILE A 161 -6.94 -13.93 27.32
C ILE A 161 -7.86 -14.77 26.43
N LYS A 162 -9.16 -14.46 26.41
CA LYS A 162 -10.17 -15.20 25.64
C LYS A 162 -10.46 -14.62 24.23
N GLY A 163 -9.77 -13.55 23.83
CA GLY A 163 -9.98 -12.83 22.56
C GLY A 163 -10.58 -11.43 22.76
N GLY A 164 -10.93 -10.75 21.66
CA GLY A 164 -11.55 -9.41 21.68
C GLY A 164 -10.65 -8.31 21.11
N ALA A 165 -10.96 -7.05 21.44
CA ALA A 165 -10.25 -5.87 20.91
C ALA A 165 -8.73 -5.91 21.18
N VAL A 166 -8.35 -6.37 22.39
CA VAL A 166 -6.93 -6.54 22.78
C VAL A 166 -6.20 -7.50 21.84
N LEU A 167 -6.84 -8.60 21.42
CA LEU A 167 -6.20 -9.56 20.50
C LEU A 167 -5.86 -8.92 19.15
N LYS A 168 -6.69 -7.99 18.65
CA LYS A 168 -6.41 -7.27 17.41
C LYS A 168 -5.16 -6.40 17.55
N ILE A 169 -5.03 -5.69 18.68
CA ILE A 169 -3.85 -4.86 18.99
C ILE A 169 -2.59 -5.73 19.05
N LEU A 170 -2.66 -6.87 19.75
CA LEU A 170 -1.53 -7.80 19.86
C LEU A 170 -1.11 -8.37 18.49
N VAL A 171 -2.07 -8.75 17.64
CA VAL A 171 -1.78 -9.24 16.28
C VAL A 171 -1.14 -8.15 15.42
N GLU A 172 -1.60 -6.91 15.51
CA GLU A 172 -0.97 -5.78 14.83
C GLU A 172 0.46 -5.56 15.32
N GLU A 173 0.69 -5.65 16.62
CA GLU A 173 2.02 -5.49 17.22
C GLU A 173 3.00 -6.58 16.78
N VAL A 174 2.54 -7.84 16.69
CA VAL A 174 3.34 -8.95 16.12
C VAL A 174 3.86 -8.59 14.73
N PHE A 175 3.01 -8.03 13.86
CA PHE A 175 3.46 -7.62 12.53
C PHE A 175 4.45 -6.46 12.57
N LYS A 176 4.22 -5.45 13.41
CA LYS A 176 5.16 -4.32 13.55
C LYS A 176 6.53 -4.80 14.00
N TRP A 177 6.57 -5.67 14.99
CA TRP A 177 7.82 -6.24 15.49
C TRP A 177 8.53 -7.07 14.41
N GLN A 178 7.81 -7.92 13.67
CA GLN A 178 8.40 -8.72 12.60
C GLN A 178 8.91 -7.90 11.41
N ILE A 179 8.30 -6.75 11.13
CA ILE A 179 8.80 -5.80 10.12
C ILE A 179 10.14 -5.21 10.57
N LEU A 180 10.27 -4.88 11.86
CA LEU A 180 11.50 -4.32 12.42
C LEU A 180 12.59 -5.36 12.69
N ASN A 181 12.20 -6.63 12.88
CA ASN A 181 13.08 -7.74 13.22
C ASN A 181 12.85 -8.89 12.22
N PRO A 182 13.27 -8.74 10.95
CA PRO A 182 12.95 -9.68 9.88
C PRO A 182 13.55 -11.08 10.09
N ASP A 183 14.64 -11.18 10.85
CA ASP A 183 15.31 -12.44 11.19
C ASP A 183 14.99 -12.91 12.61
N GLY A 184 14.06 -12.24 13.29
CA GLY A 184 13.65 -12.54 14.65
C GLY A 184 12.91 -13.88 14.77
N THR A 185 13.07 -14.56 15.90
CA THR A 185 12.47 -15.86 16.17
C THR A 185 11.15 -15.75 16.94
N LYS A 186 10.44 -16.88 17.04
CA LYS A 186 9.22 -16.98 17.86
C LYS A 186 9.51 -16.68 19.34
N ASP A 187 10.68 -17.07 19.82
CA ASP A 187 11.08 -16.89 21.23
C ASP A 187 11.41 -15.41 21.50
N ASP A 188 12.18 -14.76 20.62
CA ASP A 188 12.48 -13.32 20.69
C ASP A 188 11.20 -12.47 20.71
N LEU A 189 10.24 -12.81 19.84
CA LEU A 189 8.96 -12.13 19.79
C LEU A 189 8.15 -12.38 21.07
N SER A 190 8.17 -13.61 21.61
CA SER A 190 7.45 -13.93 22.85
C SER A 190 8.01 -13.14 24.03
N GLU A 191 9.33 -13.02 24.12
CA GLU A 191 10.01 -12.21 25.13
C GLU A 191 9.67 -10.72 24.99
N TYR A 192 9.74 -10.16 23.77
CA TYR A 192 9.34 -8.78 23.50
C TYR A 192 7.88 -8.51 23.92
N MET A 193 6.96 -9.38 23.51
CA MET A 193 5.54 -9.23 23.80
C MET A 193 5.28 -9.26 25.33
N LEU A 194 5.92 -10.17 26.05
CA LEU A 194 5.80 -10.25 27.52
C LEU A 194 6.45 -9.06 28.23
N SER A 195 7.56 -8.52 27.72
CA SER A 195 8.22 -7.34 28.30
C SER A 195 7.32 -6.10 28.30
N LYS A 196 6.35 -6.04 27.38
CA LYS A 196 5.38 -4.95 27.23
C LYS A 196 3.96 -5.31 27.67
N LYS A 197 3.81 -6.38 28.47
CA LYS A 197 2.50 -6.94 28.83
C LYS A 197 1.53 -5.90 29.40
N ASP A 198 2.02 -5.04 30.29
CA ASP A 198 1.19 -4.03 30.97
C ASP A 198 0.70 -2.92 30.02
N GLU A 199 1.43 -2.63 28.94
CA GLU A 199 1.01 -1.65 27.92
C GLU A 199 -0.19 -2.14 27.09
N PHE A 200 -0.31 -3.45 26.93
CA PHE A 200 -1.36 -4.05 26.09
C PHE A 200 -2.60 -4.48 26.87
N ILE A 201 -2.44 -4.94 28.12
CA ILE A 201 -3.57 -5.43 28.93
C ILE A 201 -4.31 -4.28 29.63
N ASN A 202 -3.63 -3.20 30.00
CA ASN A 202 -4.24 -2.10 30.77
C ASN A 202 -4.84 -0.97 29.90
N ARG A 203 -5.03 -1.21 28.60
CA ARG A 203 -5.70 -0.31 27.65
C ARG A 203 -7.16 -0.69 27.45
#